data_AF-A0A1M2V8A4-F1
#
_entry.id   AF-A0A1M2V8A4-F1
#
_cell.length_a   1.000
_cell.length_b   1.000
_cell.length_c   1.000
_cell.angle_alpha   90.00
_cell.angle_beta   90.00
_cell.angle_gamma   90.00
#
_symmetry.space_group_name_H-M   'P 1'
#
loop_
_entity.id
_entity.type
_entity.pdbx_description
1 polymer ?
#
loop_
_entity_poly.entity_id
_entity_poly.type
_entity_poly.pdbx_seq_one_letter_code
_entity_poly.pdbx_strand_id
1 'polypeptide(L)' 'MKTVKAHLQETKPERVDAFEKGAQAFAKKLVANFKDYEFYTGENMNPDGMVALLNYREDGVTPFFTFWKDGLKEIKL' A
#
# COMPACT_ATOMS: atom_id res chain seq x y z
N MET A 1 -7.39 4.10 -0.60
CA MET A 1 -6.68 5.19 0.15
C MET A 1 -7.59 6.04 1.01
N LYS A 2 -8.81 6.41 0.56
CA LYS A 2 -9.76 7.19 1.37
C LYS A 2 -10.06 6.55 2.74
N THR A 3 -10.26 5.24 2.78
CA THR A 3 -10.51 4.48 4.01
C THR A 3 -9.37 4.60 5.02
N VAL A 4 -8.12 4.46 4.56
CA VAL A 4 -6.93 4.62 5.43
C VAL A 4 -6.82 6.05 5.92
N LYS A 5 -7.05 7.05 5.05
CA LYS A 5 -7.06 8.46 5.45
C LYS A 5 -8.09 8.74 6.55
N ALA A 6 -9.34 8.28 6.38
CA ALA A 6 -10.40 8.45 7.36
C ALA A 6 -10.02 7.80 8.70
N HIS A 7 -9.50 6.58 8.66
CA HIS A 7 -9.02 5.90 9.86
C HIS A 7 -7.88 6.64 10.56
N LEU A 8 -6.93 7.19 9.80
CA LEU A 8 -5.85 8.00 10.35
C LEU A 8 -6.36 9.31 10.95
N GLN A 9 -7.34 9.98 10.34
CA GLN A 9 -7.93 11.20 10.89
C GLN A 9 -8.56 10.96 12.28
N GLU A 10 -9.14 9.79 12.50
CA GLU A 10 -9.76 9.42 13.78
C GLU A 10 -8.74 8.94 14.82
N THR A 11 -7.71 8.20 14.40
CA THR A 11 -6.81 7.50 15.33
C THR A 11 -5.44 8.13 15.51
N LYS A 12 -4.87 8.71 14.45
CA LYS A 12 -3.51 9.26 14.37
C LYS A 12 -3.46 10.44 13.39
N PRO A 13 -4.17 11.54 13.69
CA PRO A 13 -4.35 12.66 12.75
C PRO A 13 -3.01 13.26 12.28
N GLU A 14 -1.98 13.22 13.10
CA GLU A 14 -0.62 13.67 12.78
C GLU A 14 0.05 12.89 11.63
N ARG A 15 -0.41 11.66 11.35
CA ARG A 15 0.12 10.82 10.27
C ARG A 15 -0.54 11.09 8.92
N VAL A 16 -1.66 11.80 8.88
CA VAL A 16 -2.46 12.01 7.66
C VAL A 16 -1.62 12.67 6.57
N ASP A 17 -0.95 13.78 6.86
CA ASP A 17 -0.15 14.51 5.88
C ASP A 17 1.03 13.69 5.34
N ALA A 18 1.71 12.96 6.23
CA ALA A 18 2.81 12.08 5.85
C ALA A 18 2.33 10.93 4.96
N PHE A 19 1.17 10.34 5.30
CA PHE A 19 0.53 9.30 4.50
C PHE A 19 0.14 9.84 3.12
N GLU A 20 -0.54 10.98 3.02
CA GLU A 20 -0.98 11.52 1.73
C GLU A 20 0.19 11.84 0.80
N LYS A 21 1.24 12.50 1.32
CA LYS A 21 2.44 12.80 0.53
C LYS A 21 3.17 11.54 0.07
N GLY A 22 3.38 10.58 0.97
CA GLY A 22 4.04 9.32 0.64
C GLY A 22 3.23 8.48 -0.35
N ALA A 23 1.92 8.39 -0.12
CA ALA A 23 0.96 7.74 -0.99
C ALA A 23 0.98 8.32 -2.40
N GLN A 24 0.90 9.64 -2.54
CA GLN A 24 0.90 10.31 -3.84
C GLN A 24 2.23 10.11 -4.58
N ALA A 25 3.36 10.21 -3.88
CA ALA A 25 4.68 9.99 -4.49
C ALA A 25 4.82 8.56 -5.01
N PHE A 26 4.44 7.57 -4.19
CA PHE A 26 4.54 6.17 -4.59
C PHE A 26 3.51 5.80 -5.67
N ALA A 27 2.29 6.35 -5.62
CA ALA A 27 1.28 6.15 -6.66
C ALA A 27 1.77 6.61 -8.04
N LYS A 28 2.52 7.72 -8.13
CA LYS A 28 3.15 8.14 -9.39
C LYS A 28 4.16 7.11 -9.91
N LYS A 29 5.02 6.58 -9.03
CA LYS A 29 5.97 5.52 -9.38
C LYS A 29 5.26 4.25 -9.83
N LEU A 30 4.19 3.86 -9.16
CA LEU A 30 3.38 2.70 -9.50
C LEU A 30 2.75 2.84 -10.89
N VAL A 31 2.13 3.98 -11.19
CA VAL A 31 1.51 4.22 -12.51
C VAL A 31 2.54 4.22 -13.63
N ALA A 32 3.73 4.82 -13.41
CA ALA A 32 4.80 4.84 -14.40
C ALA A 32 5.33 3.43 -14.75
N ASN A 33 5.27 2.51 -13.80
CA ASN A 33 5.79 1.14 -13.93
C ASN A 33 4.66 0.11 -13.82
N PHE A 34 3.42 0.47 -14.16
CA PHE A 34 2.23 -0.32 -13.84
C PHE A 34 2.30 -1.77 -14.36
N LYS A 35 2.97 -1.98 -15.50
CA LYS A 35 3.15 -3.29 -16.14
C LYS A 35 4.12 -4.22 -15.39
N ASP A 36 5.00 -3.65 -14.57
CA ASP A 36 6.02 -4.41 -13.84
C ASP A 36 5.47 -4.94 -12.50
N TYR A 37 4.32 -4.43 -12.07
CA TYR A 37 3.68 -4.85 -10.83
C TYR A 37 2.58 -5.88 -11.10
N GLU A 38 2.54 -6.89 -10.24
CA GLU A 38 1.38 -7.76 -10.10
C GLU A 38 0.54 -7.32 -8.90
N PHE A 39 -0.78 -7.36 -9.05
CA PHE A 39 -1.74 -6.81 -8.08
C PHE A 39 -2.53 -7.94 -7.43
N TYR A 40 -2.49 -8.00 -6.10
CA TYR A 40 -3.17 -9.05 -5.33
C TYR A 40 -4.18 -8.47 -4.36
N THR A 41 -5.32 -9.13 -4.24
CA THR A 41 -6.34 -8.86 -3.22
C THR A 41 -6.22 -9.88 -2.08
N GLY A 42 -6.74 -9.53 -0.91
CA GLY A 42 -6.83 -10.46 0.22
C GLY A 42 -7.83 -11.60 -0.04
N GLU A 43 -7.86 -12.58 0.87
CA GLU A 43 -8.69 -13.79 0.77
C GLU A 43 -10.19 -13.51 0.54
N ASN A 44 -10.68 -12.43 1.13
CA ASN A 44 -12.04 -11.94 1.03
C ASN A 44 -12.33 -11.16 -0.26
N MET A 45 -11.34 -11.02 -1.16
CA MET A 45 -11.43 -10.42 -2.49
C MET A 45 -12.10 -9.05 -2.53
N ASN A 46 -12.00 -8.29 -1.43
CA ASN A 46 -12.63 -6.98 -1.32
C ASN A 46 -11.95 -5.96 -2.25
N PRO A 47 -12.63 -5.44 -3.28
CA PRO A 47 -12.04 -4.47 -4.21
C PRO A 47 -11.77 -3.10 -3.57
N ASP A 48 -12.44 -2.78 -2.46
CA ASP A 48 -12.19 -1.57 -1.67
C ASP A 48 -11.08 -1.75 -0.62
N GLY A 49 -10.55 -2.97 -0.50
CA GLY A 49 -9.47 -3.34 0.39
C GLY A 49 -8.10 -2.81 -0.06
N MET A 50 -7.07 -3.11 0.73
CA MET A 50 -5.70 -2.85 0.33
C MET A 50 -5.24 -3.87 -0.71
N VAL A 51 -4.68 -3.39 -1.81
CA VAL A 51 -4.02 -4.21 -2.82
C VAL A 51 -2.55 -4.41 -2.44
N ALA A 52 -2.10 -5.66 -2.41
CA ALA A 52 -0.69 -5.99 -2.24
C ALA A 52 0.01 -5.91 -3.60
N LEU A 53 1.15 -5.22 -3.63
CA LEU A 53 1.89 -4.94 -4.85
C LEU A 53 3.12 -5.84 -4.89
N LEU A 54 3.12 -6.83 -5.79
CA LEU A 54 4.27 -7.67 -6.03
C LEU A 54 5.14 -7.04 -7.11
N ASN A 55 6.44 -7.02 -6.87
CA ASN A 55 7.45 -6.70 -7.87
C ASN A 55 8.72 -7.52 -7.57
N TYR A 56 9.68 -7.50 -8.49
CA TYR A 56 10.97 -8.18 -8.37
C TYR A 56 12.07 -7.16 -8.08
N ARG A 57 13.08 -7.57 -7.32
CA ARG A 57 14.29 -6.77 -7.10
C ARG A 57 15.02 -6.56 -8.43
N GLU A 58 16.08 -5.76 -8.41
CA GLU A 58 16.90 -5.50 -9.61
C GLU A 58 17.50 -6.77 -10.23
N ASP A 59 17.58 -7.86 -9.47
CA ASP A 59 17.98 -9.20 -9.95
C ASP A 59 16.92 -9.90 -10.81
N GLY A 60 15.69 -9.37 -10.89
CA GLY A 60 14.58 -9.90 -11.68
C GLY A 60 14.00 -11.22 -11.17
N VAL A 61 14.51 -11.79 -10.06
CA VAL A 61 14.13 -13.13 -9.59
C VAL A 61 13.68 -13.14 -8.14
N THR A 62 14.09 -12.17 -7.33
CA THR A 62 13.70 -12.08 -5.92
C THR A 62 12.40 -11.30 -5.78
N PRO A 63 11.25 -11.95 -5.49
CA PRO A 63 9.98 -11.26 -5.30
C PRO A 63 9.95 -10.48 -3.99
N PHE A 64 9.25 -9.35 -3.98
CA PHE A 64 8.89 -8.64 -2.77
C PHE A 64 7.50 -8.04 -2.88
N PHE A 65 6.81 -7.99 -1.74
CA PHE A 65 5.54 -7.29 -1.63
C PHE A 65 5.73 -5.92 -1.00
N THR A 66 5.01 -4.94 -1.55
CA THR A 66 4.86 -3.61 -0.97
C THR A 66 3.45 -3.46 -0.40
N PHE A 67 3.38 -3.01 0.84
CA PHE A 67 2.13 -2.73 1.55
C PHE A 67 2.14 -1.30 2.08
N TRP A 68 0.95 -0.70 2.16
CA TRP A 68 0.79 0.60 2.82
C TRP A 68 0.83 0.40 4.33
N LYS A 69 1.92 0.86 4.97
CA LYS A 69 2.12 0.72 6.42
C LYS A 69 0.91 1.21 7.23
N ASP A 70 0.39 2.38 6.90
CA ASP A 70 -0.74 2.97 7.63
C ASP A 70 -2.07 2.23 7.40
N GLY A 71 -2.12 1.29 6.44
CA GLY A 71 -3.24 0.36 6.23
C GLY A 71 -3.08 -0.99 6.93
N LEU A 72 -2.02 -1.19 7.72
CA LEU A 72 -1.75 -2.41 8.47
C LEU A 72 -1.87 -2.19 9.98
N LYS A 73 -2.28 -3.24 10.69
CA LYS A 73 -2.27 -3.30 12.16
C LYS A 73 -1.25 -4.32 12.61
N GLU A 74 -0.33 -3.90 13.47
CA GLU A 74 0.64 -4.80 14.10
C GLU A 74 -0.04 -5.58 15.24
N ILE A 75 0.21 -6.88 15.29
CA ILE A 75 -0.28 -7.79 16.34
C ILE A 75 0.91 -8.63 16.79
N LYS A 76 1.22 -8.59 18.08
CA LYS A 76 2.20 -9.50 18.69
C LYS A 76 1.46 -10.70 19.28
N LEU A 77 1.84 -11.89 18.84
CA LEU A 77 1.33 -13.18 19.34
C LEU A 77 2.08 -13.61 20.60
#